data_AF-A0A914VTN2-F1
#
_entry.id   AF-A0A914VTN2-F1
#
_cell.length_a   1.000
_cell.length_b   1.000
_cell.length_c   1.000
_cell.angle_alpha   90.00
_cell.angle_beta   90.00
_cell.angle_gamma   90.00
#
_symmetry.space_group_name_H-M   'P 1'
#
loop_
_entity.id
_entity.type
_entity.pdbx_description
1 polymer ?
#
loop_
_entity_poly.entity_id
_entity_poly.type
_entity_poly.pdbx_seq_one_letter_code
_entity_poly.pdbx_strand_id
1 'polypeptide(L)' 'SLGQPADFFYAKQLLETTGICIVPGSGFGQKEGTYHFRTTILPQPAMMKDMLDRFKIFHNKFMAEYK' A
#
# COMPACT_ATOMS: atom_id res chain seq x y z
N SER A 1 -9.48 -17.73 0.89
CA SER A 1 -9.22 -16.27 0.95
C SER A 1 -9.66 -15.77 2.31
N LEU A 2 -8.91 -14.90 2.97
CA LEU A 2 -9.21 -14.37 4.32
C LEU A 2 -10.45 -13.42 4.38
N GLY A 3 -11.34 -13.47 3.39
CA GLY A 3 -12.57 -12.64 3.33
C GLY A 3 -12.36 -11.13 3.19
N GLN A 4 -11.11 -10.66 3.05
CA GLN A 4 -10.77 -9.24 2.99
C GLN A 4 -10.55 -8.74 1.55
N PRO A 5 -10.86 -7.45 1.25
CA PRO A 5 -10.50 -6.81 -0.01
C PRO A 5 -8.98 -6.85 -0.29
N ALA A 6 -8.59 -7.01 -1.54
CA ALA A 6 -7.17 -7.16 -1.92
C ALA A 6 -6.32 -5.93 -1.59
N ASP A 7 -6.89 -4.73 -1.74
CA ASP A 7 -6.22 -3.47 -1.39
C ASP A 7 -6.09 -3.28 0.12
N PHE A 8 -7.05 -3.74 0.91
CA PHE A 8 -6.96 -3.78 2.36
C PHE A 8 -5.83 -4.71 2.80
N PHE A 9 -5.75 -5.90 2.20
CA PHE A 9 -4.65 -6.83 2.47
C PHE A 9 -3.29 -6.20 2.16
N TYR A 10 -3.15 -5.57 0.99
CA TYR A 10 -1.93 -4.85 0.62
C TYR A 10 -1.57 -3.74 1.62
N ALA A 11 -2.55 -2.91 2.01
CA ALA A 11 -2.36 -1.82 2.96
C ALA A 11 -1.94 -2.33 4.36
N LYS A 12 -2.54 -3.42 4.83
CA LYS A 12 -2.18 -4.06 6.09
C LYS A 12 -0.73 -4.59 6.06
N GLN A 13 -0.37 -5.31 5.01
CA GLN A 13 0.99 -5.85 4.87
C GLN A 13 2.05 -4.73 4.77
N LEU A 14 1.75 -3.64 4.08
CA LEU A 14 2.63 -2.47 4.00
C LEU A 14 2.85 -1.88 5.41
N LEU A 15 1.77 -1.66 6.15
CA LEU A 15 1.84 -1.11 7.50
C LEU A 15 2.67 -1.99 8.44
N GLU A 16 2.40 -3.30 8.46
CA GLU A 16 3.11 -4.23 9.34
C GLU A 16 4.60 -4.38 8.99
N THR A 17 4.96 -4.23 7.71
CA THR A 17 6.35 -4.41 7.26
C THR A 17 7.19 -3.14 7.37
N THR A 18 6.60 -1.97 7.07
CA THR A 18 7.38 -0.73 6.91
C THR A 18 6.96 0.39 7.85
N GLY A 19 5.85 0.24 8.57
CA GLY A 19 5.22 1.30 9.36
C GLY A 19 4.54 2.38 8.52
N ILE A 20 4.38 2.18 7.20
CA ILE A 20 3.73 3.18 6.33
C ILE A 20 2.22 2.92 6.32
N CYS A 21 1.45 3.90 6.77
CA CYS A 21 -0.01 3.85 6.76
C CYS A 21 -0.58 4.49 5.49
N ILE A 22 -1.41 3.74 4.77
CA ILE A 22 -2.16 4.19 3.59
C ILE A 22 -3.64 3.82 3.75
N VAL A 23 -4.52 4.50 3.03
CA VAL A 23 -5.96 4.18 3.04
C VAL A 23 -6.29 3.30 1.82
N PRO A 24 -6.88 2.12 1.99
CA PRO A 24 -7.24 1.24 0.86
C PRO A 24 -8.38 1.84 0.02
N GLY A 25 -8.35 1.57 -1.29
CA GLY A 25 -9.31 2.08 -2.28
C GLY A 25 -10.75 1.63 -2.05
N SER A 26 -10.95 0.46 -1.46
CA SER A 26 -12.25 -0.13 -1.13
C SER A 26 -13.09 0.76 -0.21
N GLY A 27 -12.47 1.62 0.59
CA GLY A 27 -13.16 2.63 1.40
C GLY A 27 -13.72 3.83 0.61
N PHE A 28 -13.34 4.00 -0.65
CA PHE A 28 -13.75 5.13 -1.51
C PHE A 28 -14.68 4.70 -2.66
N GLY A 29 -14.85 3.39 -2.86
CA GLY A 29 -15.37 2.85 -4.10
C GLY A 29 -14.30 2.86 -5.20
N GLN A 30 -14.29 1.81 -6.01
CA GLN A 30 -13.35 1.65 -7.12
C GLN A 30 -13.96 0.73 -8.18
N LYS A 31 -13.45 0.81 -9.41
CA LYS A 31 -13.90 -0.04 -10.51
C LYS A 31 -13.61 -1.51 -10.19
N GLU A 32 -14.54 -2.39 -10.52
CA GLU A 32 -14.32 -3.84 -10.37
C GLU A 32 -13.07 -4.30 -11.14
N GLY A 33 -12.29 -5.19 -10.52
CA GLY A 33 -11.01 -5.66 -11.06
C GLY A 33 -9.85 -4.66 -10.92
N THR A 34 -10.06 -3.51 -10.29
CA THR A 34 -9.01 -2.53 -9.99
C THR A 34 -8.81 -2.37 -8.49
N TYR A 35 -7.59 -2.04 -8.08
CA TYR A 35 -7.20 -1.92 -6.68
C TYR A 35 -6.33 -0.70 -6.51
N HIS A 36 -6.72 0.18 -5.59
CA HIS A 36 -6.06 1.45 -5.36
C HIS A 36 -5.74 1.65 -3.88
N PHE A 37 -4.94 2.68 -3.61
CA PHE A 37 -4.79 3.23 -2.27
C PHE A 37 -4.59 4.74 -2.36
N ARG A 38 -4.86 5.44 -1.25
CA ARG A 38 -4.59 6.86 -1.09
C ARG A 38 -3.44 7.05 -0.11
N THR A 39 -2.47 7.88 -0.50
CA THR A 39 -1.39 8.37 0.37
C THR A 39 -1.41 9.91 0.40
N THR A 40 -0.57 10.52 1.23
CA THR A 40 -0.43 11.98 1.32
C THR A 40 0.94 12.44 0.80
N ILE A 41 1.00 13.66 0.28
CA ILE A 41 2.23 14.31 -0.19
C ILE A 41 2.71 15.43 0.75
N LEU A 42 2.23 15.41 2.00
CA LEU A 42 2.56 16.40 3.03
C LEU A 42 4.00 16.29 3.60
N PRO A 43 4.64 15.10 3.65
CA PRO A 43 6.03 15.01 4.13
C PRO A 43 6.99 15.83 3.26
N GLN A 44 8.04 16.36 3.86
CA GLN A 44 9.11 17.06 3.14
C GLN A 44 9.80 16.14 2.12
N PRO A 45 10.35 16.65 1.01
CA PRO A 45 10.88 15.81 -0.09
C PRO A 45 11.88 14.73 0.35
N ALA A 46 12.77 15.04 1.30
CA ALA A 46 13.74 14.06 1.82
C ALA A 46 13.06 12.90 2.58
N MET A 47 12.06 13.21 3.42
CA MET A 47 11.28 12.20 4.14
C MET A 47 10.39 11.40 3.19
N MET A 48 9.82 12.07 2.18
CA MET A 48 9.04 11.41 1.13
C MET A 48 9.91 10.42 0.34
N LYS A 49 11.14 10.80 -0.01
CA LYS A 49 12.08 9.91 -0.69
C LYS A 49 12.35 8.65 0.13
N ASP A 50 12.67 8.80 1.41
CA ASP A 50 12.90 7.66 2.31
C ASP A 50 11.66 6.77 2.45
N MET A 51 10.47 7.36 2.57
CA MET A 51 9.21 6.63 2.60
C MET A 51 8.99 5.84 1.29
N LEU A 52 9.23 6.45 0.13
CA LEU A 52 9.09 5.81 -1.19
C LEU A 52 10.12 4.69 -1.41
N ASP A 53 11.35 4.85 -0.91
CA ASP A 53 12.40 3.82 -1.00
C ASP A 53 11.99 2.58 -0.19
N ARG A 54 11.46 2.77 1.03
CA ARG A 54 10.88 1.68 1.84
C ARG A 54 9.65 1.04 1.16
N PHE A 55 8.77 1.86 0.60
CA PHE A 55 7.58 1.40 -0.12
C PHE A 55 7.96 0.52 -1.31
N LYS A 56 8.96 0.93 -2.11
CA LYS A 56 9.44 0.18 -3.28
C LYS A 56 9.97 -1.19 -2.89
N ILE A 57 10.77 -1.27 -1.83
CA ILE A 57 11.32 -2.55 -1.33
C ILE A 57 10.18 -3.49 -0.92
N PHE A 58 9.20 -2.98 -0.16
CA PHE A 58 8.02 -3.74 0.21
C PHE A 58 7.24 -4.23 -1.01
N HIS A 59 6.89 -3.32 -1.93
CA HIS A 59 6.09 -3.64 -3.11
C HIS A 59 6.71 -4.76 -3.94
N ASN A 60 8.01 -4.67 -4.21
CA ASN A 60 8.71 -5.70 -4.98
C ASN A 60 8.70 -7.07 -4.29
N LYS A 61 8.86 -7.10 -2.96
CA LYS A 61 8.78 -8.36 -2.19
C LYS A 61 7.36 -8.93 -2.20
N PHE A 62 6.36 -8.10 -1.94
CA PHE A 62 4.95 -8.49 -1.96
C PHE A 62 4.57 -9.09 -3.32
N MET A 63 4.95 -8.43 -4.42
CA MET A 63 4.66 -8.91 -5.78
C MET A 63 5.46 -10.16 -6.16
N ALA A 64 6.56 -10.48 -5.49
CA ALA A 64 7.28 -11.73 -5.70
C ALA A 64 6.64 -12.91 -4.95
N GLU A 65 6.04 -12.64 -3.78
CA GLU A 65 5.41 -13.65 -2.92
C GLU A 65 4.00 -14.04 -3.38
N TYR A 66 3.20 -13.06 -3.80
CA TYR A 66 1.78 -13.26 -4.11
C TYR A 66 1.45 -13.19 -5.60
N LYS A 67 2.45 -13.40 -6.47
CA LYS A 67 2.30 -13.31 -7.92
C LYS A 67 1.45 -14.43 -8.51
#